data_AF-A0A7S4P2G0-F1
#
_entry.id   AF-A0A7S4P2G0-F1
#
_cell.length_a   1.000
_cell.length_b   1.000
_cell.length_c   1.000
_cell.angle_alpha   90.00
_cell.angle_beta   90.00
_cell.angle_gamma   90.00
#
_symmetry.space_group_name_H-M   'P 1'
#
loop_
_entity.id
_entity.type
_entity.pdbx_description
1 polymer ?
#
loop_
_entity_poly.entity_id
_entity_poly.type
_entity_poly.pdbx_seq_one_letter_code
_entity_poly.pdbx_strand_id
1 'polypeptide(L)'
;MSLGEAINLVEHYHLIPSCLSKTDVVRSFRQSARRRNLGGGSEGTNDTHELTFAQFKDFMSRLQDCYMESATIMHESKHKLAATLIQKRMRGMQARKKHRRERLASQLLEMEGKSEFDDRDMKKIVRLQAIARANKSRKETNNKKLLKAAMHINPEQRRAGPVAIRARHQLTGKHATIQKRLQAVFDRVTDAFTFLDNNGDFVVTQAELRRGFQKLRMEDVDLMQLGCSVSADGKIDLIEFMRLFAWRDVVSIEEEISKSKLRRSKIVKQVDQITKTLKVI
;
A
#
# COMPACT_ATOMS: atom_id res chain seq x y z
N MET A 1 -48.84 19.95 2.91
CA MET A 1 -47.86 20.08 1.83
C MET A 1 -48.13 19.09 0.72
N SER A 2 -48.77 19.58 -0.33
CA SER A 2 -48.95 18.87 -1.59
C SER A 2 -47.63 18.72 -2.35
N LEU A 3 -47.58 17.85 -3.37
CA LEU A 3 -46.39 17.71 -4.22
C LEU A 3 -46.04 19.03 -4.95
N GLY A 4 -47.05 19.81 -5.33
CA GLY A 4 -46.85 21.13 -5.95
C GLY A 4 -46.20 22.13 -4.99
N GLU A 5 -46.65 22.16 -3.74
CA GLU A 5 -46.05 23.00 -2.69
C GLU A 5 -44.63 22.57 -2.35
N ALA A 6 -44.38 21.25 -2.27
CA ALA A 6 -43.03 20.72 -2.05
C ALA A 6 -42.06 21.15 -3.17
N ILE A 7 -42.50 21.09 -4.42
CA ILE A 7 -41.70 21.52 -5.59
C ILE A 7 -41.45 23.03 -5.51
N ASN A 8 -42.49 23.83 -5.24
CA ASN A 8 -42.36 25.29 -5.14
C ASN A 8 -41.43 25.71 -3.99
N LEU A 9 -41.49 25.04 -2.83
CA LEU A 9 -40.60 25.30 -1.71
C LEU A 9 -39.15 24.91 -2.02
N VAL A 10 -38.97 23.80 -2.74
CA VAL A 10 -37.64 23.35 -3.17
C VAL A 10 -37.00 24.35 -4.15
N GLU A 11 -37.79 24.93 -5.04
CA GLU A 11 -37.33 25.97 -5.97
C GLU A 11 -37.10 27.31 -5.27
N HIS A 12 -38.02 27.74 -4.39
CA HIS A 12 -37.96 29.04 -3.73
C HIS A 12 -36.84 29.13 -2.68
N TYR A 13 -36.58 28.04 -1.95
CA TYR A 13 -35.54 27.99 -0.91
C TYR A 13 -34.21 27.39 -1.41
N HIS A 14 -34.08 27.11 -2.71
CA HIS A 14 -32.91 26.46 -3.31
C HIS A 14 -32.49 25.15 -2.60
N LEU A 15 -33.46 24.37 -2.14
CA LEU A 15 -33.23 23.15 -1.36
C LEU A 15 -32.94 21.92 -2.22
N ILE A 16 -32.79 22.06 -3.54
CA ILE A 16 -32.33 20.98 -4.42
C ILE A 16 -30.81 20.83 -4.22
N PRO A 17 -30.32 19.69 -3.73
CA PRO A 17 -28.89 19.40 -3.81
C PRO A 17 -28.46 19.50 -5.27
N SER A 18 -27.43 20.30 -5.58
CA SER A 18 -27.00 20.61 -6.95
C SER A 18 -26.68 19.37 -7.82
N CYS A 19 -26.53 18.21 -7.19
CA CYS A 19 -26.30 16.91 -7.81
C CYS A 19 -27.57 16.15 -8.24
N LEU A 20 -28.78 16.65 -7.96
CA LEU A 20 -30.04 15.94 -8.22
C LEU A 20 -30.92 16.64 -9.25
N SER A 21 -31.45 15.87 -10.20
CA SER A 21 -32.46 16.37 -11.14
C SER A 21 -33.82 16.50 -10.45
N LYS A 22 -34.65 17.46 -10.90
CA LYS A 22 -36.03 17.65 -10.41
C LYS A 22 -36.83 16.34 -10.47
N THR A 23 -36.62 15.54 -11.51
CA THR A 23 -37.26 14.23 -11.71
C THR A 23 -36.90 13.22 -10.63
N ASP A 24 -35.64 13.22 -10.17
CA ASP A 24 -35.16 12.27 -9.16
C ASP A 24 -35.65 12.62 -7.75
N VAL A 25 -35.78 13.92 -7.44
CA VAL A 25 -36.39 14.40 -6.20
C VAL A 25 -37.86 13.97 -6.13
N VAL A 26 -38.63 14.18 -7.21
CA VAL A 26 -40.04 13.77 -7.29
C VAL A 26 -40.20 12.26 -7.19
N ARG A 27 -39.33 11.48 -7.86
CA ARG A 27 -39.35 10.01 -7.79
C ARG A 27 -39.10 9.52 -6.36
N SER A 28 -38.09 10.07 -5.70
CA SER A 28 -37.71 9.67 -4.34
C SER A 28 -38.78 10.06 -3.31
N PHE A 29 -39.40 11.23 -3.47
CA PHE A 29 -40.51 11.66 -2.64
C PHE A 29 -41.73 10.72 -2.78
N ARG A 30 -42.11 10.37 -4.02
CA ARG A 30 -43.18 9.39 -4.27
C ARG A 30 -42.88 8.01 -3.69
N GLN A 31 -41.62 7.57 -3.77
CA GLN A 31 -41.20 6.28 -3.21
C GLN A 31 -41.24 6.28 -1.68
N SER A 32 -40.83 7.38 -1.04
CA SER A 32 -40.92 7.56 0.42
C SER A 32 -42.37 7.62 0.91
N ALA A 33 -43.25 8.31 0.17
CA ALA A 33 -44.68 8.36 0.48
C ALA A 33 -45.33 6.97 0.39
N ARG A 34 -44.98 6.17 -0.64
CA ARG A 34 -45.44 4.77 -0.78
C ARG A 34 -44.98 3.87 0.36
N ARG A 35 -43.72 3.99 0.80
CA ARG A 35 -43.16 3.16 1.88
C ARG A 35 -43.78 3.42 3.25
N ARG A 36 -44.37 4.60 3.47
CA ARG A 36 -45.06 4.93 4.71
C ARG A 36 -46.48 4.36 4.81
N ASN A 37 -46.91 3.52 3.87
CA ASN A 37 -48.26 2.95 3.83
C ASN A 37 -49.37 4.00 4.01
N LEU A 38 -49.16 5.21 3.50
CA LEU A 38 -50.18 6.28 3.43
C LEU A 38 -51.21 6.03 2.30
N GLY A 39 -51.31 4.78 1.82
CA GLY A 39 -52.15 4.38 0.68
C GLY A 39 -52.89 3.07 0.94
N GLY A 40 -53.29 2.83 2.20
CA GLY A 40 -54.09 1.69 2.62
C GLY A 40 -55.55 2.03 2.96
N GLY A 41 -56.07 3.14 2.43
CA GLY A 41 -57.47 3.55 2.58
C GLY A 41 -58.15 3.63 1.22
N SER A 42 -59.32 3.01 1.11
CA SER A 42 -60.20 2.94 -0.05
C SER A 42 -60.34 4.26 -0.82
N GLU A 43 -60.40 4.14 -2.14
CA GLU A 43 -60.78 5.20 -3.10
C GLU A 43 -61.92 6.07 -2.55
N GLY A 44 -61.66 7.34 -2.25
CA GLY A 44 -62.76 8.27 -1.94
C GLY A 44 -62.46 9.58 -1.22
N THR A 45 -61.33 9.74 -0.52
CA THR A 45 -61.03 11.02 0.14
C THR A 45 -59.58 11.45 -0.08
N ASN A 46 -59.38 12.73 -0.38
CA ASN A 46 -58.11 13.39 -0.61
C ASN A 46 -57.29 13.52 0.68
N ASP A 47 -57.01 12.41 1.37
CA ASP A 47 -56.07 12.38 2.49
C ASP A 47 -54.63 12.32 1.94
N THR A 48 -54.23 13.42 1.30
CA THR A 48 -52.83 13.79 1.30
C THR A 48 -52.46 14.14 2.72
N HIS A 49 -51.99 13.16 3.51
CA HIS A 49 -51.33 13.43 4.78
C HIS A 49 -50.18 14.40 4.51
N GLU A 50 -50.45 15.66 4.82
CA GLU A 50 -49.60 16.77 4.56
C GLU A 50 -48.34 16.66 5.41
N LEU A 51 -47.20 16.41 4.77
CA LEU A 51 -45.93 16.53 5.47
C LEU A 51 -45.80 17.94 6.01
N THR A 52 -45.52 18.05 7.31
CA THR A 52 -45.13 19.35 7.87
C THR A 52 -43.82 19.79 7.22
N PHE A 53 -43.60 21.10 7.12
CA PHE A 53 -42.38 21.65 6.54
C PHE A 53 -41.11 21.12 7.23
N ALA A 54 -41.17 20.90 8.55
CA ALA A 54 -40.07 20.31 9.32
C ALA A 54 -39.75 18.86 8.89
N GLN A 55 -40.77 18.02 8.71
CA GLN A 55 -40.61 16.65 8.21
C GLN A 55 -40.10 16.62 6.78
N PHE A 56 -40.49 17.59 5.95
CA PHE A 56 -39.97 17.72 4.60
C PHE A 56 -38.50 18.13 4.56
N LYS A 57 -38.11 19.10 5.41
CA LYS A 57 -36.71 19.54 5.53
C LYS A 57 -35.80 18.41 6.02
N ASP A 58 -36.25 17.62 6.99
CA ASP A 58 -35.55 16.44 7.47
C ASP A 58 -35.42 15.37 6.35
N PHE A 59 -36.49 15.13 5.60
CA PHE A 59 -36.45 14.23 4.44
C PHE A 59 -35.42 14.67 3.39
N MET A 60 -35.40 15.95 3.03
CA MET A 60 -34.45 16.48 2.04
C MET A 60 -32.99 16.40 2.53
N SER A 61 -32.75 16.63 3.82
CA SER A 61 -31.42 16.51 4.42
C SER A 61 -30.91 15.07 4.36
N ARG A 62 -31.72 14.10 4.77
CA ARG A 62 -31.37 12.67 4.69
C ARG A 62 -31.15 12.21 3.24
N LEU A 63 -31.93 12.74 2.31
CA LEU A 63 -31.81 12.42 0.90
C LEU A 63 -30.49 12.94 0.32
N GLN A 64 -30.07 14.14 0.72
CA GLN A 64 -28.77 14.69 0.38
C GLN A 64 -27.62 13.85 0.95
N ASP A 65 -27.69 13.46 2.22
CA ASP A 65 -26.66 12.63 2.86
C ASP A 65 -26.50 11.28 2.16
N CYS A 66 -27.60 10.57 1.88
CA CYS A 66 -27.60 9.31 1.13
C CYS A 66 -26.98 9.45 -0.27
N TYR A 67 -27.18 10.59 -0.94
CA TYR A 67 -26.64 10.83 -2.27
C TYR A 67 -25.14 11.16 -2.22
N MET A 68 -24.69 11.93 -1.22
CA MET A 68 -23.27 12.22 -1.02
C MET A 68 -22.47 10.97 -0.63
N GLU A 69 -23.05 10.09 0.18
CA GLU A 69 -22.48 8.79 0.52
C GLU A 69 -22.41 7.86 -0.72
N SER A 70 -23.48 7.83 -1.52
CA SER A 70 -23.49 7.05 -2.78
C SER A 70 -22.50 7.60 -3.81
N ALA A 71 -22.36 8.92 -3.92
CA ALA A 71 -21.43 9.57 -4.85
C ALA A 71 -19.97 9.31 -4.47
N THR A 72 -19.64 9.35 -3.17
CA THR A 72 -18.30 9.03 -2.66
C THR A 72 -17.96 7.55 -2.89
N ILE A 73 -18.90 6.63 -2.61
CA ILE A 73 -18.74 5.19 -2.90
C ILE A 73 -18.52 4.95 -4.41
N MET A 74 -19.28 5.62 -5.28
CA MET A 74 -19.09 5.51 -6.73
C MET A 74 -17.75 6.08 -7.22
N HIS A 75 -17.31 7.21 -6.67
CA HIS A 75 -16.02 7.80 -7.03
C HIS A 75 -14.85 6.92 -6.58
N GLU A 76 -14.92 6.40 -5.35
CA GLU A 76 -13.93 5.48 -4.81
C GLU A 76 -13.87 4.18 -5.62
N SER A 77 -15.03 3.67 -6.07
CA SER A 77 -15.13 2.51 -6.96
C SER A 77 -14.49 2.77 -8.34
N LYS A 78 -14.70 3.95 -8.94
CA LYS A 78 -14.06 4.33 -10.21
C LYS A 78 -12.53 4.44 -10.09
N HIS A 79 -12.02 5.01 -9.01
CA HIS A 79 -10.57 5.09 -8.76
C HIS A 79 -9.96 3.71 -8.52
N LYS A 80 -10.63 2.84 -7.73
CA LYS A 80 -10.20 1.45 -7.52
C LYS A 80 -10.19 0.65 -8.83
N LEU A 81 -11.21 0.82 -9.67
CA LEU A 81 -11.27 0.19 -10.99
C LEU A 81 -10.16 0.69 -11.92
N ALA A 82 -9.94 2.01 -12.00
CA ALA A 82 -8.87 2.61 -12.79
C ALA A 82 -7.48 2.11 -12.33
N ALA A 83 -7.23 2.10 -11.01
CA ALA A 83 -5.99 1.56 -10.45
C ALA A 83 -5.80 0.08 -10.82
N THR A 84 -6.85 -0.73 -10.72
CA THR A 84 -6.83 -2.14 -11.10
C THR A 84 -6.53 -2.34 -12.59
N LEU A 85 -7.12 -1.53 -13.46
CA LEU A 85 -6.85 -1.57 -14.91
C LEU A 85 -5.42 -1.17 -15.24
N ILE A 86 -4.88 -0.13 -14.59
CA ILE A 86 -3.48 0.28 -14.73
C ILE A 86 -2.56 -0.86 -14.29
N GLN A 87 -2.81 -1.47 -13.13
CA GLN A 87 -2.02 -2.61 -12.64
C GLN A 87 -2.08 -3.81 -13.59
N LYS A 88 -3.26 -4.19 -14.08
CA LYS A 88 -3.42 -5.27 -15.09
C LYS A 88 -2.63 -4.95 -16.37
N ARG A 89 -2.72 -3.72 -16.87
CA ARG A 89 -1.97 -3.27 -18.05
C ARG A 89 -0.45 -3.32 -17.82
N MET A 90 0.01 -2.89 -16.66
CA MET A 90 1.43 -2.97 -16.27
C MET A 90 1.92 -4.41 -16.20
N ARG A 91 1.17 -5.31 -15.54
CA ARG A 91 1.51 -6.75 -15.46
C ARG A 91 1.58 -7.38 -16.84
N GLY A 92 0.59 -7.13 -17.71
CA GLY A 92 0.61 -7.61 -19.09
C GLY A 92 1.79 -7.08 -19.91
N MET A 93 2.16 -5.81 -19.72
CA MET A 93 3.35 -5.23 -20.36
C MET A 93 4.65 -5.87 -19.86
N GLN A 94 4.77 -6.12 -18.55
CA GLN A 94 5.93 -6.78 -17.95
C GLN A 94 6.04 -8.23 -18.42
N ALA A 95 4.93 -8.97 -18.49
CA ALA A 95 4.88 -10.34 -19.01
C ALA A 95 5.36 -10.42 -20.46
N ARG A 96 4.86 -9.53 -21.35
CA ARG A 96 5.33 -9.46 -22.75
C ARG A 96 6.82 -9.11 -22.85
N LYS A 97 7.31 -8.21 -22.01
CA LYS A 97 8.74 -7.87 -21.94
C LYS A 97 9.58 -9.07 -21.48
N LYS A 98 9.12 -9.81 -20.47
CA LYS A 98 9.77 -11.03 -19.96
C LYS A 98 9.82 -12.09 -21.06
N HIS A 99 8.68 -12.42 -21.66
CA HIS A 99 8.58 -13.41 -22.73
C HIS A 99 9.47 -13.04 -23.95
N ARG A 100 9.51 -11.76 -24.33
CA ARG A 100 10.42 -11.30 -25.39
C ARG A 100 11.90 -11.49 -25.02
N ARG A 101 12.27 -11.27 -23.76
CA ARG A 101 13.66 -11.49 -23.30
C ARG A 101 14.01 -12.98 -23.29
N GLU A 102 13.12 -13.82 -22.81
CA GLU A 102 13.29 -15.28 -22.82
C GLU A 102 13.46 -15.79 -24.25
N ARG A 103 12.59 -15.37 -25.18
CA ARG A 103 12.72 -15.74 -26.59
C ARG A 103 14.06 -15.30 -27.20
N LEU A 104 14.52 -14.09 -26.89
CA LEU A 104 15.83 -13.61 -27.37
C LEU A 104 16.99 -14.40 -26.74
N ALA A 105 16.89 -14.75 -25.46
CA ALA A 105 17.90 -15.55 -24.77
C ALA A 105 17.97 -16.98 -25.32
N SER A 106 16.82 -17.62 -25.56
CA SER A 106 16.77 -18.94 -26.20
C SER A 106 17.36 -18.91 -27.61
N GLN A 107 17.08 -17.86 -28.40
CA GLN A 107 17.67 -17.70 -29.74
C GLN A 107 19.19 -17.50 -29.71
N LEU A 108 19.73 -16.87 -28.65
CA LEU A 108 21.18 -16.72 -28.49
C LEU A 108 21.82 -18.06 -28.08
N LEU A 109 21.22 -18.78 -27.12
CA LEU A 109 21.69 -20.10 -26.70
C LEU A 109 21.68 -21.13 -27.84
N GLU A 110 20.63 -21.13 -28.67
CA GLU A 110 20.54 -22.00 -29.84
C GLU A 110 21.66 -21.72 -30.85
N MET A 111 22.10 -20.47 -30.97
CA MET A 111 23.21 -20.11 -31.86
C MET A 111 24.58 -20.43 -31.25
N GLU A 112 24.75 -20.39 -29.93
CA GLU A 112 26.03 -20.77 -29.28
C GLU A 112 26.40 -22.24 -29.51
N GLY A 113 25.42 -23.12 -29.77
CA GLY A 113 25.65 -24.55 -30.02
C GLY A 113 26.02 -24.91 -31.47
N LYS A 114 26.04 -23.96 -32.41
CA LYS A 114 26.38 -24.23 -33.81
C LYS A 114 27.90 -24.21 -34.01
N SER A 115 28.45 -25.26 -34.63
CA SER A 115 29.89 -25.35 -34.95
C SER A 115 30.30 -24.51 -36.17
N GLU A 116 29.36 -24.20 -37.07
CA GLU A 116 29.57 -23.35 -38.25
C GLU A 116 28.42 -22.34 -38.37
N PHE A 117 28.74 -21.11 -38.79
CA PHE A 117 27.79 -20.01 -38.97
C PHE A 117 27.74 -19.59 -40.43
N ASP A 118 26.55 -19.57 -41.03
CA ASP A 118 26.35 -18.96 -42.34
C ASP A 118 26.23 -17.43 -42.25
N ASP A 119 26.30 -16.73 -43.38
CA ASP A 119 26.18 -15.25 -43.42
C ASP A 119 24.83 -14.75 -42.85
N ARG A 120 23.77 -15.59 -42.90
CA ARG A 120 22.46 -15.25 -42.32
C ARG A 120 22.49 -15.32 -40.80
N ASP A 121 23.14 -16.33 -40.23
CA ASP A 121 23.35 -16.48 -38.80
C ASP A 121 24.21 -15.32 -38.26
N MET A 122 25.27 -14.93 -38.96
CA MET A 122 26.09 -13.77 -38.58
C MET A 122 25.28 -12.46 -38.57
N LYS A 123 24.48 -12.20 -39.62
CA LYS A 123 23.56 -11.04 -39.65
C LYS A 123 22.55 -11.07 -38.49
N LYS A 124 22.05 -12.25 -38.13
CA LYS A 124 21.12 -12.44 -37.01
C LYS A 124 21.79 -12.16 -35.65
N ILE A 125 23.01 -12.63 -35.43
CA ILE A 125 23.82 -12.36 -34.22
C ILE A 125 24.03 -10.85 -34.06
N VAL A 126 24.49 -10.17 -35.10
CA VAL A 126 24.73 -8.71 -35.07
C VAL A 126 23.44 -7.95 -34.72
N ARG A 127 22.31 -8.34 -35.33
CA ARG A 127 21.01 -7.73 -35.03
C ARG A 127 20.58 -7.94 -33.57
N LEU A 128 20.77 -9.15 -33.03
CA LEU A 128 20.42 -9.46 -31.64
C LEU A 128 21.30 -8.69 -30.65
N GLN A 129 22.61 -8.59 -30.91
CA GLN A 129 23.53 -7.80 -30.11
C GLN A 129 23.15 -6.30 -30.13
N ALA A 130 22.79 -5.76 -31.29
CA ALA A 130 22.33 -4.37 -31.40
C ALA A 130 21.06 -4.11 -30.57
N ILE A 131 20.08 -5.03 -30.60
CA ILE A 131 18.87 -4.95 -29.77
C ILE A 131 19.22 -4.99 -28.28
N ALA A 132 20.15 -5.86 -27.87
CA ALA A 132 20.59 -5.95 -26.47
C ALA A 132 21.24 -4.65 -25.99
N ARG A 133 22.16 -4.07 -26.79
CA ARG A 133 22.82 -2.78 -26.49
C ARG A 133 21.81 -1.63 -26.40
N ALA A 134 20.86 -1.55 -27.34
CA ALA A 134 19.81 -0.53 -27.33
C ALA A 134 18.92 -0.64 -26.07
N ASN A 135 18.58 -1.86 -25.65
CA ASN A 135 17.79 -2.07 -24.43
C ASN A 135 18.56 -1.65 -23.17
N LYS A 136 19.87 -1.92 -23.10
CA LYS A 136 20.74 -1.48 -21.99
C LYS A 136 20.78 0.04 -21.89
N SER A 137 21.06 0.73 -23.00
CA SER A 137 21.09 2.21 -23.06
C SER A 137 19.76 2.87 -22.68
N ARG A 138 18.62 2.29 -23.11
CA ARG A 138 17.28 2.76 -22.70
C ARG A 138 17.04 2.60 -21.21
N LYS A 139 17.50 1.51 -20.59
CA LYS A 139 17.39 1.30 -19.14
C LYS A 139 18.19 2.35 -18.37
N GLU A 140 19.41 2.64 -18.80
CA GLU A 140 20.27 3.66 -18.21
C GLU A 140 19.65 5.07 -18.35
N THR A 141 19.14 5.40 -19.53
CA THR A 141 18.46 6.68 -19.78
C THR A 141 17.21 6.84 -18.91
N ASN A 142 16.39 5.80 -18.79
CA ASN A 142 15.21 5.82 -17.92
C ASN A 142 15.59 5.97 -16.44
N ASN A 143 16.63 5.27 -15.98
CA ASN A 143 17.14 5.42 -14.61
C ASN A 143 17.64 6.85 -14.35
N LYS A 144 18.38 7.45 -15.30
CA LYS A 144 18.81 8.85 -15.22
C LYS A 144 17.62 9.82 -15.17
N LYS A 145 16.58 9.59 -15.96
CA LYS A 145 15.35 10.40 -15.93
C LYS A 145 14.61 10.28 -14.59
N LEU A 146 14.50 9.06 -14.05
CA LEU A 146 13.90 8.83 -12.73
C LEU A 146 14.72 9.53 -11.63
N LEU A 147 16.05 9.43 -11.68
CA LEU A 147 16.93 10.12 -10.74
C LEU A 147 16.79 11.63 -10.84
N LYS A 148 16.79 12.19 -12.06
CA LYS A 148 16.59 13.63 -12.29
C LYS A 148 15.22 14.10 -11.80
N ALA A 149 14.16 13.33 -12.06
CA ALA A 149 12.82 13.62 -11.56
C ALA A 149 12.79 13.62 -10.03
N ALA A 150 13.43 12.65 -9.38
CA ALA A 150 13.56 12.60 -7.92
C ALA A 150 14.33 13.81 -7.35
N MET A 151 15.30 14.35 -8.10
CA MET A 151 16.07 15.53 -7.67
C MET A 151 15.27 16.84 -7.73
N HIS A 152 14.28 16.98 -8.62
CA HIS A 152 13.50 18.22 -8.82
C HIS A 152 12.22 18.28 -7.96
N ILE A 153 11.98 17.30 -7.10
CA ILE A 153 10.88 17.35 -6.13
C ILE A 153 11.29 18.31 -5.00
N ASN A 154 10.44 19.33 -4.80
CA ASN A 154 10.59 20.42 -3.84
C ASN A 154 10.96 19.89 -2.43
N PRO A 155 11.99 20.42 -1.74
CA PRO A 155 12.42 19.93 -0.42
C PRO A 155 11.30 19.89 0.64
N GLU A 156 10.28 20.73 0.55
CA GLU A 156 9.12 20.67 1.45
C GLU A 156 8.20 19.48 1.15
N GLN A 157 8.10 19.04 -0.11
CA GLN A 157 7.40 17.81 -0.50
C GLN A 157 8.21 16.54 -0.18
N ARG A 158 9.52 16.64 0.11
CA ARG A 158 10.34 15.52 0.62
C ARG A 158 9.97 15.11 2.04
N ARG A 159 9.24 15.94 2.80
CA ARG A 159 8.72 15.53 4.12
C ARG A 159 7.60 14.48 4.03
N ALA A 160 7.10 14.19 2.83
CA ALA A 160 5.97 13.28 2.60
C ALA A 160 6.13 12.33 1.39
N GLY A 161 7.33 11.79 1.13
CA GLY A 161 7.47 10.57 0.30
C GLY A 161 8.92 10.09 0.15
N PRO A 162 9.18 8.83 -0.29
CA PRO A 162 8.43 7.59 -0.14
C PRO A 162 8.86 6.85 1.14
N VAL A 163 7.91 6.50 2.01
CA VAL A 163 8.06 5.62 3.20
C VAL A 163 9.27 5.93 4.09
N ALA A 164 9.42 7.19 4.51
CA ALA A 164 10.26 7.47 5.67
C ALA A 164 9.58 6.86 6.90
N ILE A 165 10.19 5.83 7.51
CA ILE A 165 9.67 5.28 8.77
C ILE A 165 10.16 6.18 9.89
N ARG A 166 9.22 6.86 10.53
CA ARG A 166 9.50 7.69 11.71
C ARG A 166 9.75 6.81 12.91
N ALA A 167 10.76 7.17 13.69
CA ALA A 167 11.04 6.49 14.94
C ALA A 167 9.91 6.66 15.94
N ARG A 168 9.56 5.57 16.63
CA ARG A 168 8.65 5.61 17.76
C ARG A 168 9.45 5.84 19.03
N HIS A 169 9.25 7.02 19.62
CA HIS A 169 9.93 7.45 20.84
C HIS A 169 9.12 7.16 22.12
N GLN A 170 7.86 6.74 21.98
CA GLN A 170 6.93 6.48 23.07
C GLN A 170 6.36 5.05 23.01
N LEU A 171 7.24 4.05 22.85
CA LEU A 171 6.82 2.68 23.09
C LEU A 171 6.60 2.48 24.60
N THR A 172 5.53 1.78 24.97
CA THR A 172 5.24 1.42 26.35
C THR A 172 5.32 -0.10 26.53
N GLY A 173 5.49 -0.54 27.78
CA GLY A 173 5.54 -1.96 28.11
C GLY A 173 6.69 -2.73 27.44
N LYS A 174 6.40 -3.95 26.98
CA LYS A 174 7.40 -4.89 26.47
C LYS A 174 8.11 -4.42 25.20
N HIS A 175 7.43 -3.69 24.31
CA HIS A 175 8.03 -3.15 23.09
C HIS A 175 9.16 -2.17 23.39
N ALA A 176 9.02 -1.35 24.43
CA ALA A 176 10.06 -0.42 24.86
C ALA A 176 11.31 -1.15 25.38
N THR A 177 11.12 -2.21 26.16
CA THR A 177 12.22 -3.04 26.68
C THR A 177 12.99 -3.69 25.54
N ILE A 178 12.29 -4.22 24.54
CA ILE A 178 12.91 -4.84 23.36
C ILE A 178 13.65 -3.82 22.54
N GLN A 179 13.04 -2.66 22.26
CA GLN A 179 13.69 -1.58 21.53
C GLN A 179 14.98 -1.14 22.22
N LYS A 180 14.97 -0.93 23.55
CA LYS A 180 16.16 -0.56 24.32
C LYS A 180 17.26 -1.62 24.24
N ARG A 181 16.90 -2.91 24.35
CA ARG A 181 17.85 -4.03 24.23
C ARG A 181 18.47 -4.09 22.83
N LEU A 182 17.67 -3.95 21.79
CA LEU A 182 18.16 -3.90 20.41
C LEU A 182 19.07 -2.70 20.19
N GLN A 183 18.68 -1.52 20.66
CA GLN A 183 19.49 -0.30 20.55
C GLN A 183 20.83 -0.40 21.30
N ALA A 184 20.88 -1.15 22.40
CA ALA A 184 22.12 -1.36 23.16
C ALA A 184 23.13 -2.25 22.41
N VAL A 185 22.67 -3.09 21.49
CA VAL A 185 23.51 -4.04 20.75
C VAL A 185 23.78 -3.59 19.32
N PHE A 186 22.82 -2.92 18.69
CA PHE A 186 22.87 -2.51 17.29
C PHE A 186 22.79 -1.00 17.15
N ASP A 187 23.67 -0.42 16.34
CA ASP A 187 23.62 1.01 16.01
C ASP A 187 22.37 1.36 15.20
N ARG A 188 21.93 0.43 14.34
CA ARG A 188 20.83 0.61 13.38
C ARG A 188 19.80 -0.50 13.53
N VAL A 189 18.53 -0.13 13.43
CA VAL A 189 17.40 -1.07 13.47
C VAL A 189 17.44 -2.05 12.29
N THR A 190 17.99 -1.65 11.14
CA THR A 190 18.20 -2.54 9.98
C THR A 190 19.27 -3.59 10.20
N ASP A 191 20.29 -3.28 11.00
CA ASP A 191 21.33 -4.24 11.38
C ASP A 191 20.72 -5.30 12.34
N ALA A 192 19.86 -4.87 13.27
CA ALA A 192 19.09 -5.76 14.13
C ALA A 192 18.17 -6.69 13.31
N PHE A 193 17.42 -6.15 12.34
CA PHE A 193 16.59 -6.96 11.44
C PHE A 193 17.41 -7.97 10.65
N THR A 194 18.53 -7.53 10.06
CA THR A 194 19.43 -8.39 9.25
C THR A 194 20.08 -9.50 10.10
N PHE A 195 20.26 -9.27 11.40
CA PHE A 195 20.74 -10.28 12.33
C PHE A 195 19.67 -11.33 12.65
N LEU A 196 18.42 -10.90 12.81
CA LEU A 196 17.28 -11.78 13.11
C LEU A 196 16.85 -12.60 11.89
N ASP A 197 16.82 -11.97 10.71
CA ASP A 197 16.54 -12.60 9.40
C ASP A 197 17.69 -13.56 9.01
N ASN A 198 17.58 -14.80 9.47
CA ASN A 198 18.66 -15.76 9.36
C ASN A 198 18.75 -16.32 7.94
N ASN A 199 17.63 -16.57 7.28
CA ASN A 199 17.59 -17.11 5.92
C ASN A 199 17.73 -16.01 4.84
N GLY A 200 17.57 -14.73 5.18
CA GLY A 200 17.72 -13.60 4.27
C GLY A 200 16.51 -13.34 3.37
N ASP A 201 15.34 -13.86 3.72
CA ASP A 201 14.10 -13.78 2.93
C ASP A 201 13.29 -12.48 3.16
N PHE A 202 13.84 -11.57 3.98
CA PHE A 202 13.21 -10.30 4.38
C PHE A 202 11.95 -10.44 5.23
N VAL A 203 11.73 -11.60 5.85
CA VAL A 203 10.63 -11.86 6.75
C VAL A 203 11.15 -12.61 7.98
N VAL A 204 10.95 -12.04 9.16
CA VAL A 204 11.40 -12.71 10.39
C VAL A 204 10.27 -13.58 10.93
N THR A 205 10.52 -14.88 10.96
CA THR A 205 9.60 -15.87 11.56
C THR A 205 9.70 -15.89 13.08
N GLN A 206 8.69 -16.43 13.77
CA GLN A 206 8.72 -16.60 15.23
C GLN A 206 9.92 -17.43 15.70
N ALA A 207 10.31 -18.46 14.93
CA ALA A 207 11.48 -19.28 15.23
C ALA A 207 12.79 -18.49 15.15
N GLU A 208 12.91 -17.59 14.18
CA GLU A 208 14.06 -16.70 14.01
C GLU A 208 14.13 -15.63 15.09
N LEU A 209 13.00 -15.02 15.44
CA LEU A 209 12.92 -14.12 16.59
C LEU A 209 13.35 -14.82 17.87
N ARG A 210 12.85 -16.02 18.14
CA ARG A 210 13.22 -16.80 19.32
C ARG A 210 14.73 -17.06 19.38
N ARG A 211 15.30 -17.54 18.28
CA ARG A 211 16.74 -17.84 18.19
C ARG A 211 17.58 -16.57 18.34
N GLY A 212 17.17 -15.48 17.70
CA GLY A 212 17.83 -14.19 17.78
C GLY A 212 17.80 -13.61 19.19
N PHE A 213 16.64 -13.62 19.84
CA PHE A 213 16.48 -13.15 21.22
C PHE A 213 17.21 -14.03 22.23
N GLN A 214 17.26 -15.36 22.04
CA GLN A 214 18.13 -16.23 22.84
C GLN A 214 19.61 -15.84 22.73
N LYS A 215 20.10 -15.53 21.52
CA LYS A 215 21.48 -15.04 21.34
C LYS A 215 21.73 -13.69 22.03
N LEU A 216 20.71 -12.86 22.11
CA LEU A 216 20.72 -11.57 22.81
C LEU A 216 20.39 -11.69 24.31
N ARG A 217 20.16 -12.92 24.82
CA ARG A 217 19.72 -13.22 26.19
C ARG A 217 18.47 -12.45 26.62
N MET A 218 17.48 -12.42 25.73
CA MET A 218 16.17 -11.84 25.94
C MET A 218 15.14 -12.96 26.11
N GLU A 219 15.26 -13.72 27.21
CA GLU A 219 14.44 -14.91 27.46
C GLU A 219 13.02 -14.59 27.92
N ASP A 220 12.81 -13.44 28.56
CA ASP A 220 11.50 -13.00 29.08
C ASP A 220 10.54 -12.42 28.02
N VAL A 221 10.89 -12.52 26.74
CA VAL A 221 10.09 -11.94 25.66
C VAL A 221 9.03 -12.93 25.20
N ASP A 222 7.79 -12.66 25.59
CA ASP A 222 6.62 -13.36 25.07
C ASP A 222 6.40 -13.02 23.58
N LEU A 223 6.81 -13.95 22.73
CA LEU A 223 6.72 -13.84 21.27
C LEU A 223 5.26 -13.82 20.77
N MET A 224 4.30 -14.38 21.54
CA MET A 224 2.88 -14.35 21.16
C MET A 224 2.31 -12.95 21.36
N GLN A 225 2.64 -12.28 22.46
CA GLN A 225 2.26 -10.87 22.65
C GLN A 225 2.96 -9.94 21.65
N LEU A 226 4.18 -10.27 21.24
CA LEU A 226 4.85 -9.55 20.17
C LEU A 226 4.14 -9.77 18.82
N GLY A 227 3.75 -11.02 18.50
CA GLY A 227 3.15 -11.41 17.22
C GLY A 227 1.69 -11.00 17.04
N CYS A 228 0.87 -11.02 18.11
CA CYS A 228 -0.55 -10.62 18.07
C CYS A 228 -0.77 -9.16 17.64
N SER A 229 0.26 -8.31 17.75
CA SER A 229 0.18 -6.92 17.29
C SER A 229 0.64 -6.71 15.85
N VAL A 230 1.20 -7.74 15.18
CA VAL A 230 2.06 -7.52 14.01
C VAL A 230 1.57 -8.20 12.74
N SER A 231 0.99 -9.41 12.80
CA SER A 231 0.30 -9.98 11.63
C SER A 231 -0.48 -11.24 12.02
N ALA A 232 -1.57 -11.51 11.30
CA ALA A 232 -2.36 -12.73 11.47
C ALA A 232 -1.60 -14.01 11.01
N ASP A 233 -0.51 -13.87 10.25
CA ASP A 233 0.27 -14.99 9.70
C ASP A 233 1.48 -15.40 10.57
N GLY A 234 1.69 -14.74 11.70
CA GLY A 234 2.77 -15.06 12.65
C GLY A 234 4.18 -14.71 12.15
N LYS A 235 4.28 -13.87 11.11
CA LYS A 235 5.53 -13.39 10.55
C LYS A 235 5.62 -11.87 10.70
N ILE A 236 6.86 -11.36 10.75
CA ILE A 236 7.11 -9.92 10.80
C ILE A 236 7.92 -9.53 9.58
N ASP A 237 7.30 -8.77 8.67
CA ASP A 237 8.05 -8.21 7.56
C ASP A 237 8.96 -7.06 8.02
N LEU A 238 9.87 -6.68 7.15
CA LEU A 238 10.79 -5.58 7.37
C LEU A 238 10.11 -4.26 7.75
N ILE A 239 9.05 -3.87 7.05
CA ILE A 239 8.40 -2.57 7.25
C ILE A 239 7.70 -2.55 8.61
N GLU A 240 7.04 -3.65 8.95
CA GLU A 240 6.43 -3.89 10.26
C GLU A 240 7.47 -3.83 11.37
N PHE A 241 8.59 -4.53 11.22
CA PHE A 241 9.67 -4.50 12.21
C PHE A 241 10.19 -3.07 12.46
N MET A 242 10.45 -2.32 11.38
CA MET A 242 10.91 -0.94 11.48
C MET A 242 9.87 -0.04 12.14
N ARG A 243 8.57 -0.20 11.82
CA ARG A 243 7.49 0.57 12.46
C ARG A 243 7.39 0.32 13.96
N LEU A 244 7.73 -0.89 14.41
CA LEU A 244 7.66 -1.26 15.81
C LEU A 244 8.89 -0.82 16.59
N PHE A 245 10.08 -0.99 16.01
CA PHE A 245 11.34 -0.91 16.76
C PHE A 245 12.27 0.22 16.31
N ALA A 246 11.97 1.00 15.28
CA ALA A 246 12.86 2.09 14.87
C ALA A 246 13.01 3.14 15.98
N TRP A 247 14.25 3.31 16.46
CA TRP A 247 14.66 4.37 17.41
C TRP A 247 15.25 5.60 16.71
N ARG A 248 15.43 5.55 15.38
CA ARG A 248 15.81 6.70 14.53
C ARG A 248 15.02 6.66 13.22
N ASP A 249 14.81 7.81 12.63
CA ASP A 249 14.11 7.93 11.35
C ASP A 249 14.90 7.21 10.24
N VAL A 250 14.20 6.41 9.44
CA VAL A 250 14.76 5.67 8.32
C VAL A 250 14.28 6.31 7.04
N VAL A 251 15.16 7.06 6.37
CA VAL A 251 14.84 7.82 5.14
C VAL A 251 14.81 6.92 3.90
N SER A 252 15.66 5.90 3.84
CA SER A 252 15.79 4.98 2.68
C SER A 252 15.96 3.53 3.15
N ILE A 253 14.84 2.82 3.25
CA ILE A 253 14.80 1.44 3.78
C ILE A 253 15.65 0.50 2.91
N GLU A 254 15.48 0.54 1.59
CA GLU A 254 16.17 -0.36 0.65
C GLU A 254 17.70 -0.20 0.68
N GLU A 255 18.17 1.05 0.77
CA GLU A 255 19.59 1.36 0.84
C GLU A 255 20.19 0.91 2.18
N GLU A 256 19.51 1.18 3.29
CA GLU A 256 19.99 0.80 4.61
C GLU A 256 20.07 -0.72 4.78
N ILE A 257 19.14 -1.47 4.20
CA ILE A 257 19.20 -2.94 4.23
C ILE A 257 20.30 -3.47 3.33
N SER A 258 20.48 -2.89 2.15
CA SER A 258 21.58 -3.28 1.26
C SER A 258 22.93 -3.11 1.97
N LYS A 259 23.11 -2.00 2.71
CA LYS A 259 24.27 -1.75 3.55
C LYS A 259 24.37 -2.74 4.73
N SER A 260 23.25 -3.04 5.38
CA SER A 260 23.20 -3.97 6.52
C SER A 260 23.58 -5.39 6.09
N LYS A 261 23.08 -5.86 4.94
CA LYS A 261 23.44 -7.15 4.33
C LYS A 261 24.94 -7.25 4.04
N LEU A 262 25.54 -6.19 3.50
CA LEU A 262 26.98 -6.15 3.25
C LEU A 262 27.82 -6.26 4.54
N ARG A 263 27.27 -5.81 5.67
CA ARG A 263 27.92 -5.87 6.98
C ARG A 263 27.48 -7.05 7.86
N ARG A 264 26.58 -7.91 7.40
CA ARG A 264 25.99 -9.00 8.21
C ARG A 264 27.04 -9.84 8.95
N SER A 265 28.12 -10.22 8.27
CA SER A 265 29.20 -11.00 8.87
C SER A 265 29.91 -10.27 10.02
N LYS A 266 30.06 -8.94 9.92
CA LYS A 266 30.61 -8.09 10.99
C LYS A 266 29.63 -7.98 12.16
N ILE A 267 28.35 -7.77 11.86
CA ILE A 267 27.27 -7.68 12.86
C ILE A 267 27.21 -8.96 13.69
N VAL A 268 27.18 -10.14 13.06
CA VAL A 268 27.13 -11.41 13.78
C VAL A 268 28.35 -11.60 14.68
N LYS A 269 29.56 -11.30 14.19
CA LYS A 269 30.78 -11.38 15.01
C LYS A 269 30.76 -10.41 16.20
N GLN A 270 30.25 -9.19 16.01
CA GLN A 270 30.10 -8.21 17.08
C GLN A 270 29.13 -8.70 18.14
N VAL A 271 27.96 -9.22 17.75
CA VAL A 271 26.97 -9.78 18.69
C VAL A 271 27.56 -10.94 19.47
N ASP A 272 28.25 -11.88 18.80
CA ASP A 272 28.88 -13.01 19.49
C ASP A 272 29.94 -12.56 20.52
N GLN A 273 30.69 -11.50 20.23
CA GLN A 273 31.68 -10.93 21.14
C GLN A 273 31.02 -10.23 22.35
N ILE A 274 29.95 -9.46 22.11
CA ILE A 274 29.15 -8.81 23.17
C ILE A 274 28.51 -9.88 24.06
N THR A 275 27.92 -10.92 23.48
CA THR A 275 27.30 -12.00 24.25
C THR A 275 28.33 -12.80 25.05
N LYS A 276 29.57 -12.95 24.56
CA LYS A 276 30.67 -13.59 25.32
C LYS A 276 31.15 -12.73 26.49
N THR A 277 31.33 -11.43 26.29
CA THR A 277 31.77 -10.52 27.37
C THR A 277 30.73 -10.43 28.49
N LEU A 278 29.45 -10.49 28.16
CA LEU A 278 28.35 -10.62 29.13
C LEU A 278 28.30 -12.01 29.83
N LYS A 279 29.14 -13.00 29.50
CA LYS A 279 29.25 -14.29 30.26
C LYS A 279 30.24 -14.22 31.42
N VAL A 280 31.07 -13.18 31.47
CA VAL A 280 32.21 -13.09 32.40
C VAL A 280 31.87 -12.25 33.65
N ILE A 281 30.67 -11.68 33.69
CA ILE A 281 30.08 -10.99 34.84
C ILE A 281 28.93 -11.85 35.36
#